data_AF-A0A529LZ27-F1
#
_entry.id   AF-A0A529LZ27-F1
#
_cell.length_a   1.000
_cell.length_b   1.000
_cell.length_c   1.000
_cell.angle_alpha   90.00
_cell.angle_beta   90.00
_cell.angle_gamma   90.00
#
_symmetry.space_group_name_H-M   'P 1'
#
loop_
_entity.id
_entity.type
_entity.pdbx_description
1 polymer ?
#
loop_
_entity_poly.entity_id
_entity_poly.type
_entity_poly.pdbx_seq_one_letter_code
_entity_poly.pdbx_strand_id
1 'polypeptide(L)'
;YDTFGFCFFQCLVVKADGSMVLLTRSADLRQARHTSTIENIVLWTDRQGANPAIDLRNLLNDLDLLGARIGVEYDTHGLTAYNGRRLDEQLQTFGQIADASGIVGRLRLFKSPAEIAKAEKAANLSDDALDAALPLIKQGGDEGLILAAMQGAVFAGGGDYPANEYIIGSGADALLCRYKAGRRKLTKNDQLTLEWAGVFHHYHAPM
;
A
#
# COMPACT_ATOMS: atom_id res chain seq x y z
N TYR A 1 1.82 2.18 10.32
CA TYR A 1 1.66 3.64 10.25
C TYR A 1 1.37 3.99 8.81
N ASP A 2 0.71 5.12 8.59
CA ASP A 2 0.29 5.53 7.25
C ASP A 2 1.50 6.06 6.47
N THR A 3 1.87 5.39 5.39
CA THR A 3 3.02 5.76 4.54
C THR A 3 2.90 5.16 3.14
N PHE A 4 3.46 5.85 2.14
CA PHE A 4 3.74 5.31 0.82
C PHE A 4 5.21 4.87 0.67
N GLY A 5 6.01 4.97 1.73
CA GLY A 5 7.45 4.73 1.74
C GLY A 5 7.89 3.27 1.61
N PHE A 6 7.06 2.39 1.04
CA PHE A 6 7.39 0.98 0.84
C PHE A 6 8.61 0.77 -0.07
N CYS A 7 9.02 1.80 -0.82
CA CYS A 7 10.21 1.79 -1.66
C CYS A 7 11.53 1.91 -0.89
N PHE A 8 11.49 2.28 0.40
CA PHE A 8 12.65 2.30 1.30
C PHE A 8 12.59 1.11 2.26
N PHE A 9 13.75 0.63 2.70
CA PHE A 9 13.79 -0.46 3.67
C PHE A 9 13.16 -0.04 4.99
N GLN A 10 12.18 -0.81 5.44
CA GLN A 10 11.56 -0.69 6.73
C GLN A 10 10.94 -2.03 7.09
N CYS A 11 10.87 -2.35 8.38
CA CYS A 11 10.22 -3.58 8.82
C CYS A 11 9.70 -3.44 10.24
N LEU A 12 8.67 -4.21 10.55
CA LEU A 12 8.19 -4.39 11.91
C LEU A 12 8.67 -5.76 12.40
N VAL A 13 9.52 -5.77 13.42
CA VAL A 13 9.88 -7.00 14.13
C VAL A 13 8.75 -7.31 15.12
N VAL A 14 8.12 -8.46 14.98
CA VAL A 14 7.05 -8.94 15.88
C VAL A 14 7.55 -10.21 16.56
N LYS A 15 7.63 -10.18 17.89
CA LYS A 15 8.05 -11.33 18.70
C LYS A 15 6.85 -12.20 19.09
N ALA A 16 7.13 -13.44 19.49
CA ALA A 16 6.12 -14.39 19.95
C ALA A 16 5.37 -13.94 21.21
N ASP A 17 5.97 -13.07 22.02
CA ASP A 17 5.34 -12.45 23.20
C ASP A 17 4.46 -11.23 22.85
N GLY A 18 4.34 -10.88 21.56
CA GLY A 18 3.57 -9.75 21.07
C GLY A 18 4.30 -8.41 21.14
N SER A 19 5.53 -8.36 21.66
CA SER A 19 6.33 -7.14 21.60
C SER A 19 6.74 -6.82 20.16
N MET A 20 6.72 -5.53 19.83
CA MET A 20 6.93 -5.04 18.47
C MET A 20 7.96 -3.92 18.45
N VAL A 21 8.84 -3.94 17.46
CA VAL A 21 9.78 -2.84 17.19
C VAL A 21 9.77 -2.50 15.71
N LEU A 22 9.49 -1.23 15.39
CA LEU A 22 9.57 -0.72 14.03
C LEU A 22 11.00 -0.26 13.74
N LEU A 23 11.62 -0.81 12.70
CA LEU A 23 12.84 -0.27 12.11
C LEU A 23 12.48 0.55 10.87
N THR A 24 12.74 1.85 10.92
CA THR A 24 12.47 2.77 9.80
C THR A 24 13.54 3.86 9.73
N ARG A 25 13.38 4.88 8.88
CA ARG A 25 14.32 6.01 8.76
C ARG A 25 13.80 7.27 9.45
N SER A 26 14.69 8.23 9.69
CA SER A 26 14.36 9.47 10.40
C SER A 26 13.24 10.28 9.75
N ALA A 27 13.11 10.23 8.41
CA ALA A 27 12.04 10.88 7.66
C ALA A 27 10.65 10.34 8.01
N ASP A 28 10.56 9.06 8.38
CA ASP A 28 9.30 8.38 8.69
C ASP A 28 8.95 8.42 10.19
N LEU A 29 9.88 8.82 11.07
CA LEU A 29 9.70 8.75 12.54
C LEU A 29 8.46 9.50 13.02
N ARG A 30 8.27 10.75 12.56
CA ARG A 30 7.16 11.59 13.01
C ARG A 30 5.81 11.01 12.55
N GLN A 31 5.78 10.53 11.32
CA GLN A 31 4.60 9.86 10.76
C GLN A 31 4.28 8.60 11.56
N ALA A 32 5.28 7.74 11.81
CA ALA A 32 5.12 6.51 12.56
C ALA A 32 4.57 6.73 13.97
N ARG A 33 5.09 7.73 14.69
CA ARG A 33 4.59 8.12 16.03
C ARG A 33 3.17 8.67 16.02
N HIS A 34 2.77 9.32 14.93
CA HIS A 34 1.47 9.96 14.85
C HIS A 34 0.35 9.01 14.39
N THR A 35 0.67 8.11 13.46
CA THR A 35 -0.34 7.28 12.76
C THR A 35 -0.18 5.78 13.03
N SER A 36 0.47 5.40 14.13
CA SER A 36 0.45 4.01 14.60
C SER A 36 0.44 3.88 16.10
N THR A 37 0.15 2.65 16.54
CA THR A 37 0.21 2.23 17.94
C THR A 37 1.59 1.68 18.32
N ILE A 38 2.61 1.85 17.47
CA ILE A 38 3.95 1.32 17.73
C ILE A 38 4.75 2.33 18.54
N GLU A 39 5.07 1.96 19.78
CA GLU A 39 5.83 2.81 20.70
C GLU A 39 7.35 2.71 20.48
N ASN A 40 7.84 1.49 20.24
CA ASN A 40 9.26 1.24 20.04
C ASN A 40 9.65 1.39 18.56
N ILE A 41 10.36 2.48 18.26
CA ILE A 41 10.79 2.83 16.90
C ILE A 41 12.29 3.06 16.90
N VAL A 42 13.00 2.26 16.12
CA VAL A 42 14.44 2.32 15.90
C VAL A 42 14.72 2.87 14.49
N LEU A 43 15.78 3.67 14.38
CA LEU A 43 16.13 4.34 13.15
C LEU A 43 17.40 3.76 12.54
N TRP A 44 17.36 3.42 11.26
CA TRP A 44 18.56 3.28 10.44
C TRP A 44 18.91 4.62 9.78
N THR A 45 20.20 4.82 9.49
CA THR A 45 20.70 6.10 8.95
C THR A 45 20.66 6.11 7.43
N ASP A 46 19.86 7.02 6.86
CA ASP A 46 19.77 7.24 5.42
C ASP A 46 21.01 8.02 4.92
N ARG A 47 21.96 7.30 4.35
CA ARG A 47 23.23 7.82 3.83
C ARG A 47 23.69 7.03 2.62
N GLN A 48 24.62 7.61 1.85
CA GLN A 48 25.23 6.90 0.73
C GLN A 48 25.87 5.58 1.21
N GLY A 49 25.53 4.47 0.55
CA GLY A 49 26.02 3.14 0.92
C GLY A 49 25.39 2.54 2.18
N ALA A 50 24.29 3.12 2.70
CA ALA A 50 23.56 2.56 3.83
C ALA A 50 23.19 1.09 3.61
N ASN A 51 23.27 0.31 4.69
CA ASN A 51 22.87 -1.10 4.71
C ASN A 51 21.92 -1.36 5.88
N PRO A 52 20.62 -1.07 5.71
CA PRO A 52 19.66 -1.23 6.80
C PRO A 52 19.50 -2.69 7.25
N ALA A 53 20.01 -3.68 6.50
CA ALA A 53 20.11 -5.06 6.97
C ALA A 53 21.11 -5.23 8.13
N ILE A 54 22.17 -4.42 8.20
CA ILE A 54 23.11 -4.42 9.35
C ILE A 54 22.39 -3.84 10.58
N ASP A 55 21.67 -2.74 10.40
CA ASP A 55 20.89 -2.12 11.48
C ASP A 55 19.80 -3.08 11.99
N LEU A 56 19.14 -3.83 11.09
CA LEU A 56 18.21 -4.89 11.47
C LEU A 56 18.90 -6.02 12.24
N ARG A 57 20.05 -6.51 11.78
CA ARG A 57 20.80 -7.55 12.50
C ARG A 57 21.16 -7.11 13.92
N ASN A 58 21.61 -5.87 14.09
CA ASN A 58 21.93 -5.31 15.39
C ASN A 58 20.68 -5.19 16.26
N LEU A 59 19.57 -4.69 15.71
CA LEU A 59 18.28 -4.65 16.41
C LEU A 59 17.83 -6.06 16.86
N LEU A 60 17.93 -7.06 16.00
CA LEU A 60 17.57 -8.44 16.36
C LEU A 60 18.46 -8.99 17.49
N ASN A 61 19.75 -8.61 17.51
CA ASN A 61 20.65 -8.95 18.61
C ASN A 61 20.23 -8.27 19.92
N ASP A 62 19.89 -6.98 19.88
CA ASP A 62 19.41 -6.22 21.05
C ASP A 62 18.06 -6.74 21.59
N LEU A 63 17.32 -7.49 20.76
CA LEU A 63 16.08 -8.17 21.13
C LEU A 63 16.27 -9.62 21.62
N ASP A 64 17.53 -10.05 21.80
CA ASP A 64 17.93 -11.40 22.22
C ASP A 64 17.43 -12.52 21.26
N LEU A 65 17.42 -12.24 19.96
CA LEU A 65 16.94 -13.19 18.94
C LEU A 65 18.05 -13.99 18.25
N LEU A 66 19.28 -13.93 18.76
CA LEU A 66 20.39 -14.71 18.21
C LEU A 66 20.10 -16.22 18.30
N GLY A 67 20.28 -16.94 17.19
CA GLY A 67 19.98 -18.37 17.09
C GLY A 67 18.50 -18.72 17.00
N ALA A 68 17.60 -17.73 17.07
CA ALA A 68 16.16 -17.96 16.94
C ALA A 68 15.76 -18.35 15.50
N ARG A 69 14.53 -18.85 15.37
CA ARG A 69 13.89 -19.02 14.07
C ARG A 69 13.16 -17.75 13.68
N ILE A 70 13.56 -17.12 12.58
CA ILE A 70 13.07 -15.83 12.12
C ILE A 70 12.33 -16.01 10.81
N GLY A 71 11.08 -15.56 10.79
CA GLY A 71 10.27 -15.49 9.58
C GLY A 71 10.51 -14.18 8.84
N VAL A 72 10.68 -14.25 7.52
CA VAL A 72 10.79 -13.08 6.63
C VAL A 72 9.72 -13.20 5.55
N GLU A 73 9.00 -12.12 5.27
CA GLU A 73 8.10 -12.06 4.11
C GLU A 73 8.92 -11.72 2.85
N TYR A 74 9.33 -12.75 2.09
CA TYR A 74 10.09 -12.56 0.85
C TYR A 74 9.22 -12.18 -0.35
N ASP A 75 7.98 -12.67 -0.36
CA ASP A 75 6.93 -12.32 -1.33
C ASP A 75 6.20 -11.04 -0.91
N THR A 76 6.91 -9.91 -0.94
CA THR A 76 6.35 -8.59 -0.65
C THR A 76 6.93 -7.53 -1.58
N HIS A 77 6.12 -6.53 -1.91
CA HIS A 77 6.52 -5.43 -2.78
C HIS A 77 7.58 -4.52 -2.13
N GLY A 78 7.67 -4.50 -0.79
CA GLY A 78 8.61 -3.66 -0.05
C GLY A 78 10.02 -4.22 0.08
N LEU A 79 10.22 -5.52 -0.16
CA LEU A 79 11.52 -6.18 -0.04
C LEU A 79 12.05 -6.50 -1.44
N THR A 80 12.78 -5.55 -2.01
CA THR A 80 13.43 -5.76 -3.31
C THR A 80 14.47 -6.89 -3.22
N ALA A 81 14.72 -7.58 -4.34
CA ALA A 81 15.77 -8.61 -4.41
C ALA A 81 17.17 -8.09 -4.04
N TYR A 82 17.41 -6.78 -4.21
CA TYR A 82 18.63 -6.13 -3.73
C TYR A 82 18.72 -6.14 -2.20
N ASN A 83 17.65 -5.71 -1.52
CA ASN A 83 17.60 -5.70 -0.06
C ASN A 83 17.49 -7.10 0.54
N GLY A 84 16.77 -8.02 -0.13
CA GLY A 84 16.65 -9.42 0.29
C GLY A 84 18.00 -10.14 0.34
N ARG A 85 18.86 -9.98 -0.67
CA ARG A 85 20.21 -10.56 -0.64
C ARG A 85 21.06 -10.03 0.51
N ARG A 86 21.01 -8.72 0.76
CA ARG A 86 21.73 -8.10 1.88
C ARG A 86 21.20 -8.54 3.23
N LEU A 87 19.88 -8.73 3.34
CA LEU A 87 19.24 -9.32 4.51
C LEU A 87 19.78 -10.73 4.76
N ASP A 88 19.73 -11.60 3.75
CA ASP A 88 20.20 -12.98 3.86
C ASP A 88 21.69 -13.05 4.24
N GLU A 89 22.53 -12.22 3.64
CA GLU A 89 23.96 -12.12 3.99
C GLU A 89 24.19 -11.78 5.47
N GLN A 90 23.35 -10.91 6.05
CA GLN A 90 23.44 -10.54 7.47
C GLN A 90 22.84 -11.59 8.40
N LEU A 91 21.82 -12.32 7.93
CA LEU A 91 21.05 -13.23 8.77
C LEU A 91 21.47 -14.70 8.67
N GLN A 92 22.21 -15.10 7.63
CA GLN A 92 22.66 -16.48 7.40
C GLN A 92 23.42 -17.10 8.58
N THR A 93 24.19 -16.30 9.33
CA THR A 93 24.92 -16.74 10.54
C THR A 93 24.26 -16.28 11.83
N PHE A 94 23.12 -15.59 11.74
CA PHE A 94 22.42 -15.03 12.89
C PHE A 94 21.40 -16.02 13.48
N GLY A 95 20.62 -16.69 12.63
CA GLY A 95 19.54 -17.58 13.08
C GLY A 95 19.00 -18.46 11.97
N GLN A 96 17.93 -19.20 12.27
CA GLN A 96 17.25 -20.05 11.29
C GLN A 96 16.23 -19.21 10.52
N ILE A 97 16.59 -18.82 9.29
CA ILE A 97 15.72 -17.98 8.45
C ILE A 97 14.75 -18.86 7.68
N ALA A 98 13.48 -18.48 7.70
CA ALA A 98 12.43 -19.16 6.96
C ALA A 98 11.57 -18.13 6.23
N ASP A 99 11.09 -18.51 5.05
CA ASP A 99 10.04 -17.78 4.39
C ASP A 99 8.74 -17.87 5.24
N ALA A 100 8.23 -16.70 5.60
CA ALA A 100 7.01 -16.51 6.37
C ALA A 100 5.95 -15.72 5.59
N SER A 101 6.12 -15.61 4.26
CA SER A 101 5.16 -14.96 3.39
C SER A 101 3.74 -15.51 3.56
N GLY A 102 2.79 -14.57 3.59
CA GLY A 102 1.37 -14.86 3.67
C GLY A 102 0.82 -15.09 5.08
N ILE A 103 1.65 -15.06 6.15
CA ILE A 103 1.11 -15.08 7.52
C ILE A 103 0.20 -13.87 7.75
N VAL A 104 0.70 -12.65 7.52
CA VAL A 104 -0.06 -11.42 7.75
C VAL A 104 -1.26 -11.34 6.80
N GLY A 105 -1.08 -11.73 5.53
CA GLY A 105 -2.17 -11.78 4.55
C GLY A 105 -3.33 -12.66 4.97
N ARG A 106 -3.06 -13.87 5.49
CA ARG A 106 -4.10 -14.79 5.99
C ARG A 106 -4.83 -14.24 7.21
N LEU A 107 -4.11 -13.62 8.15
CA LEU A 107 -4.71 -13.01 9.34
C LEU A 107 -5.66 -11.86 8.96
N ARG A 108 -5.36 -11.13 7.89
CA ARG A 108 -6.19 -10.04 7.37
C ARG A 108 -7.40 -10.50 6.56
N LEU A 109 -7.61 -11.81 6.35
CA LEU A 109 -8.72 -12.30 5.52
C LEU A 109 -10.07 -11.95 6.16
N PHE A 110 -10.24 -12.27 7.44
CA PHE A 110 -11.46 -12.02 8.21
C PHE A 110 -11.42 -10.62 8.81
N LYS A 111 -12.42 -9.80 8.46
CA LYS A 111 -12.52 -8.41 8.89
C LYS A 111 -13.29 -8.30 10.20
N SER A 112 -12.81 -7.46 11.10
CA SER A 112 -13.56 -7.04 12.28
C SER A 112 -14.73 -6.11 11.88
N PRO A 113 -15.72 -5.90 12.77
CA PRO A 113 -16.82 -4.97 12.51
C PRO A 113 -16.37 -3.55 12.16
N ALA A 114 -15.28 -3.06 12.77
CA ALA A 114 -14.74 -1.73 12.48
C ALA A 114 -14.09 -1.64 11.09
N GLU A 115 -13.54 -2.74 10.59
CA GLU A 115 -12.97 -2.83 9.23
C GLU A 115 -14.08 -2.91 8.18
N ILE A 116 -15.15 -3.68 8.46
CA ILE A 116 -16.32 -3.78 7.59
C ILE A 116 -16.96 -2.41 7.42
N ALA A 117 -17.19 -1.66 8.51
CA ALA A 117 -17.75 -0.31 8.42
C ALA A 117 -16.92 0.64 7.54
N LYS A 118 -15.59 0.49 7.54
CA LYS A 118 -14.71 1.27 6.65
C LYS A 118 -14.83 0.82 5.19
N ALA A 119 -14.92 -0.48 4.94
CA ALA A 119 -15.14 -1.03 3.60
C ALA A 119 -16.51 -0.61 3.03
N GLU A 120 -17.56 -0.60 3.84
CA GLU A 120 -18.89 -0.10 3.46
C GLU A 120 -18.86 1.40 3.15
N LYS A 121 -18.15 2.20 3.95
CA LYS A 121 -17.94 3.61 3.64
C LYS A 121 -17.17 3.80 2.33
N ALA A 122 -16.14 2.99 2.09
CA ALA A 122 -15.40 3.00 0.83
C ALA A 122 -16.29 2.62 -0.37
N ALA A 123 -17.22 1.68 -0.20
CA ALA A 123 -18.17 1.28 -1.25
C ALA A 123 -19.12 2.44 -1.62
N ASN A 124 -19.67 3.14 -0.63
CA ASN A 124 -20.49 4.33 -0.88
C ASN A 124 -19.70 5.41 -1.65
N LEU A 125 -18.40 5.58 -1.36
CA LEU A 125 -17.55 6.50 -2.10
C LEU A 125 -17.29 6.05 -3.55
N SER A 126 -17.29 4.74 -3.82
CA SER A 126 -17.24 4.21 -5.18
C SER A 126 -18.48 4.54 -5.97
N ASP A 127 -19.66 4.41 -5.34
CA ASP A 127 -20.95 4.80 -5.94
C ASP A 127 -21.00 6.31 -6.21
N ASP A 128 -20.61 7.14 -5.24
CA ASP A 128 -20.53 8.59 -5.38
C ASP A 128 -19.60 9.01 -6.54
N ALA A 129 -18.49 8.28 -6.72
CA ALA A 129 -17.56 8.52 -7.82
C ALA A 129 -18.20 8.23 -9.18
N LEU A 130 -18.96 7.13 -9.30
CA LEU A 130 -19.70 6.83 -10.54
C LEU A 130 -20.76 7.89 -10.82
N ASP A 131 -21.53 8.27 -9.81
CA ASP A 131 -22.56 9.30 -9.93
C ASP A 131 -21.96 10.64 -10.40
N ALA A 132 -20.76 10.99 -9.93
CA ALA A 132 -20.04 12.16 -10.40
C ALA A 132 -19.54 12.05 -11.85
N ALA A 133 -19.23 10.84 -12.32
CA ALA A 133 -18.80 10.58 -13.70
C ALA A 133 -19.97 10.67 -14.70
N LEU A 134 -21.13 10.11 -14.37
CA LEU A 134 -22.26 9.91 -15.29
C LEU A 134 -22.64 11.16 -16.11
N PRO A 135 -22.77 12.38 -15.54
CA PRO A 135 -23.14 13.59 -16.29
C PRO A 135 -22.10 14.04 -17.34
N LEU A 136 -20.85 13.58 -17.18
CA LEU A 136 -19.72 13.91 -18.05
C LEU A 136 -19.54 12.88 -19.17
N ILE A 137 -20.14 11.70 -19.04
CA ILE A 137 -20.09 10.62 -20.04
C ILE A 137 -21.10 10.92 -21.16
N LYS A 138 -20.62 11.63 -22.18
CA LYS A 138 -21.40 11.99 -23.37
C LYS A 138 -20.46 12.31 -24.54
N GLN A 139 -21.02 12.45 -25.75
CA GLN A 139 -20.25 12.92 -26.90
C GLN A 139 -19.51 14.23 -26.57
N GLY A 140 -18.20 14.25 -26.82
CA GLY A 140 -17.31 15.37 -26.50
C GLY A 140 -16.84 15.43 -25.04
N GLY A 141 -17.33 14.54 -24.17
CA GLY A 141 -16.88 14.38 -22.79
C GLY A 141 -15.40 14.02 -22.72
N ASP A 142 -14.68 14.59 -21.77
CA ASP A 142 -13.23 14.45 -21.64
C ASP A 142 -12.91 13.42 -20.55
N GLU A 143 -12.14 12.38 -20.89
CA GLU A 143 -11.73 11.35 -19.92
C GLU A 143 -11.01 11.93 -18.70
N GLY A 144 -10.23 13.01 -18.88
CA GLY A 144 -9.55 13.67 -17.78
C GLY A 144 -10.51 14.36 -16.82
N LEU A 145 -11.58 14.98 -17.34
CA LEU A 145 -12.62 15.59 -16.51
C LEU A 145 -13.46 14.53 -15.79
N ILE A 146 -13.74 13.40 -16.44
CA ILE A 146 -14.41 12.26 -15.82
C ILE A 146 -13.57 11.75 -14.63
N LEU A 147 -12.28 11.49 -14.84
CA LEU A 147 -11.37 11.06 -13.77
C LEU A 147 -11.29 12.07 -12.62
N ALA A 148 -11.25 13.36 -12.94
CA ALA A 148 -11.18 14.43 -11.94
C ALA A 148 -12.47 14.47 -11.09
N ALA A 149 -13.64 14.31 -11.71
CA ALA A 149 -14.90 14.25 -10.99
C ALA A 149 -14.97 13.04 -10.06
N MET A 150 -14.58 11.85 -10.55
CA MET A 150 -14.57 10.62 -9.76
C MET A 150 -13.66 10.73 -8.53
N GLN A 151 -12.40 11.10 -8.73
CA GLN A 151 -11.45 11.26 -7.60
C GLN A 151 -11.87 12.40 -6.67
N GLY A 152 -12.40 13.49 -7.23
CA GLY A 152 -12.91 14.62 -6.47
C GLY A 152 -14.05 14.22 -5.54
N ALA A 153 -14.98 13.37 -6.00
CA ALA A 153 -16.07 12.85 -5.18
C ALA A 153 -15.54 12.01 -4.01
N VAL A 154 -14.58 11.11 -4.25
CA VAL A 154 -13.96 10.31 -3.17
C VAL A 154 -13.31 11.20 -2.12
N PHE A 155 -12.46 12.16 -2.52
CA PHE A 155 -11.80 13.04 -1.56
C PHE A 155 -12.78 13.97 -0.83
N ALA A 156 -13.77 14.54 -1.54
CA ALA A 156 -14.78 15.39 -0.91
C ALA A 156 -15.65 14.62 0.10
N GLY A 157 -15.88 13.32 -0.13
CA GLY A 157 -16.57 12.42 0.77
C GLY A 157 -15.75 11.95 1.99
N GLY A 158 -14.51 12.45 2.14
CA GLY A 158 -13.58 12.09 3.22
C GLY A 158 -12.76 10.83 2.94
N GLY A 159 -12.70 10.40 1.68
CA GLY A 159 -11.91 9.26 1.23
C GLY A 159 -10.42 9.54 1.06
N ASP A 160 -9.71 8.52 0.58
CA ASP A 160 -8.23 8.51 0.48
C ASP A 160 -7.74 8.08 -0.91
N TYR A 161 -6.43 8.07 -1.12
CA TYR A 161 -5.80 7.58 -2.34
C TYR A 161 -6.05 6.08 -2.55
N PRO A 162 -6.47 5.66 -3.75
CA PRO A 162 -6.51 4.25 -4.12
C PRO A 162 -5.10 3.66 -4.22
N ALA A 163 -5.00 2.36 -3.94
CA ALA A 163 -3.73 1.64 -4.04
C ALA A 163 -3.26 1.50 -5.51
N ASN A 164 -4.20 1.56 -6.46
CA ASN A 164 -3.96 1.58 -7.90
C ASN A 164 -4.57 2.84 -8.50
N GLU A 165 -4.01 3.32 -9.61
CA GLU A 165 -4.64 4.37 -10.39
C GLU A 165 -5.99 3.93 -10.97
N TYR A 166 -6.89 4.89 -11.18
CA TYR A 166 -8.15 4.62 -11.89
C TYR A 166 -7.86 4.30 -13.35
N ILE A 167 -8.59 3.33 -13.88
CA ILE A 167 -8.49 2.92 -15.28
C ILE A 167 -9.69 3.49 -16.01
N ILE A 168 -9.41 4.26 -17.05
CA ILE A 168 -10.40 4.79 -17.97
C ILE A 168 -9.89 4.59 -19.40
N GLY A 169 -10.76 4.08 -20.25
CA GLY A 169 -10.49 3.94 -21.67
C GLY A 169 -11.77 4.04 -22.50
N SER A 170 -11.74 4.86 -23.54
CA SER A 170 -12.85 5.00 -24.49
C SER A 170 -12.52 4.40 -25.85
N GLY A 171 -13.52 4.07 -26.68
CA GLY A 171 -13.34 3.64 -28.07
C GLY A 171 -12.32 2.50 -28.22
N ALA A 172 -11.27 2.73 -29.03
CA ALA A 172 -10.20 1.75 -29.23
C ALA A 172 -9.42 1.39 -27.94
N ASP A 173 -9.43 2.27 -26.94
CA ASP A 173 -8.76 2.08 -25.65
C ASP A 173 -9.67 1.43 -24.59
N ALA A 174 -10.95 1.17 -24.89
CA ALA A 174 -11.90 0.62 -23.92
C ALA A 174 -11.53 -0.80 -23.43
N LEU A 175 -10.68 -1.52 -24.16
CA LEU A 175 -10.24 -2.86 -23.80
C LEU A 175 -8.90 -2.86 -23.04
N LEU A 176 -8.35 -1.69 -22.70
CA LEU A 176 -7.13 -1.61 -21.89
C LEU A 176 -7.46 -1.78 -20.41
N CYS A 177 -6.98 -2.85 -19.79
CA CYS A 177 -7.24 -3.19 -18.38
C CYS A 177 -6.22 -2.60 -17.39
N ARG A 178 -5.48 -1.55 -17.79
CA ARG A 178 -4.43 -0.92 -16.99
C ARG A 178 -4.37 0.58 -17.27
N TYR A 179 -3.78 1.32 -16.34
CA TYR A 179 -3.53 2.74 -16.50
C TYR A 179 -2.74 3.04 -17.78
N LYS A 180 -3.13 4.11 -18.46
CA LYS A 180 -2.48 4.65 -19.68
C LYS A 180 -2.54 6.17 -19.65
N ALA A 181 -1.47 6.88 -19.98
CA ALA A 181 -1.50 8.33 -20.19
C ALA A 181 -2.10 8.74 -21.56
N GLY A 182 -2.45 10.02 -21.73
CA GLY A 182 -2.98 10.55 -23.00
C GLY A 182 -4.50 10.41 -23.10
N ARG A 183 -5.21 11.30 -22.39
CA ARG A 183 -6.67 11.32 -22.31
C ARG A 183 -7.32 11.66 -23.65
N ARG A 184 -8.45 11.02 -23.91
CA ARG A 184 -9.28 11.26 -25.09
C ARG A 184 -10.54 12.03 -24.75
N LYS A 185 -11.18 12.52 -25.81
CA LYS A 185 -12.59 12.93 -25.78
C LYS A 185 -13.44 11.81 -26.38
N LEU A 186 -14.56 11.54 -25.73
CA LEU A 186 -15.55 10.56 -26.15
C LEU A 186 -16.17 10.96 -27.49
N THR A 187 -16.23 10.03 -28.44
CA THR A 187 -17.11 10.17 -29.61
C THR A 187 -18.54 9.75 -29.26
N LYS A 188 -19.48 9.91 -30.20
CA LYS A 188 -20.90 9.62 -29.98
C LYS A 188 -21.17 8.15 -29.60
N ASN A 189 -20.38 7.21 -30.13
CA ASN A 189 -20.61 5.77 -30.01
C ASN A 189 -19.42 5.03 -29.38
N ASP A 190 -18.56 5.75 -28.64
CA ASP A 190 -17.45 5.10 -27.95
C ASP A 190 -18.00 4.24 -26.82
N GLN A 191 -17.54 2.99 -26.74
CA GLN A 191 -17.58 2.24 -25.48
C GLN A 191 -16.64 2.91 -24.48
N LEU A 192 -17.06 3.02 -23.23
CA LEU A 192 -16.24 3.51 -22.12
C LEU A 192 -16.09 2.40 -21.09
N THR A 193 -14.86 2.14 -20.66
CA THR A 193 -14.55 1.27 -19.53
C THR A 193 -14.02 2.11 -18.39
N LEU A 194 -14.52 1.86 -17.19
CA LEU A 194 -14.11 2.45 -15.93
C LEU A 194 -13.80 1.31 -14.97
N GLU A 195 -12.63 1.35 -14.31
CA GLU A 195 -12.29 0.51 -13.16
C GLU A 195 -11.69 1.44 -12.11
N TRP A 196 -12.27 1.46 -10.91
CA TRP A 196 -11.88 2.39 -9.84
C TRP A 196 -12.13 1.79 -8.47
N ALA A 197 -11.70 2.50 -7.43
CA ALA A 197 -12.04 2.17 -6.06
C ALA A 197 -12.28 3.44 -5.25
N GLY A 198 -13.39 3.49 -4.55
CA GLY A 198 -13.56 4.32 -3.37
C GLY A 198 -12.69 3.78 -2.24
N VAL A 199 -12.20 4.69 -1.40
CA VAL A 199 -11.23 4.37 -0.34
C VAL A 199 -11.57 5.14 0.91
N PHE A 200 -11.50 4.47 2.05
CA PHE A 200 -11.64 5.11 3.35
C PHE A 200 -10.70 4.47 4.37
N HIS A 201 -9.77 5.25 4.93
CA HIS A 201 -8.76 4.78 5.89
C HIS A 201 -8.02 3.50 5.44
N HIS A 202 -7.55 3.48 4.19
CA HIS A 202 -6.89 2.33 3.54
C HIS A 202 -7.75 1.06 3.33
N TYR A 203 -9.07 1.13 3.49
CA TYR A 203 -10.00 0.09 3.02
C TYR A 203 -10.52 0.49 1.64
N HIS A 204 -10.47 -0.44 0.69
CA HIS A 204 -10.84 -0.23 -0.71
C HIS A 204 -12.10 -1.01 -1.06
N ALA A 205 -12.95 -0.40 -1.89
CA ALA A 205 -14.10 -1.06 -2.51
C ALA A 205 -14.02 -0.88 -4.03
N PRO A 206 -13.34 -1.80 -4.75
CA PRO A 206 -13.20 -1.68 -6.21
C PRO A 206 -14.51 -1.96 -6.95
N MET A 207 -14.69 -1.30 -8.10
CA MET A 207 -15.79 -1.44 -9.05
C MET A 207 -15.29 -1.55 -10.49
#